data_AF-A0A2H5WDR1-F1
#
_entry.id   AF-A0A2H5WDR1-F1
#
_cell.length_a   1.000
_cell.length_b   1.000
_cell.length_c   1.000
_cell.angle_alpha   90.00
_cell.angle_beta   90.00
_cell.angle_gamma   90.00
#
_symmetry.space_group_name_H-M   'P 1'
#
loop_
_entity.id
_entity.type
_entity.pdbx_description
1 polymer ?
#
loop_
_entity_poly.entity_id
_entity_poly.type
_entity_poly.pdbx_seq_one_letter_code
_entity_poly.pdbx_strand_id
1 'polypeptide(L)' 'MEVAERWFEHREVDDGVILIQEPHVDPMIRGNFFLVRGRDRDLLVDGGMGIASVRRSSPTPSSGR' A
#
# COMPACT_ATOMS: atom_id res chain seq x y z
N MET A 1 -19.67 -4.75 16.03
CA MET A 1 -18.87 -4.75 14.79
C MET A 1 -17.45 -4.44 15.17
N GLU A 2 -16.51 -5.32 14.84
CA GLU A 2 -15.09 -5.03 15.02
C GLU A 2 -14.58 -4.21 13.84
N VAL A 3 -13.90 -3.10 14.13
CA VAL A 3 -13.24 -2.27 13.12
C VAL A 3 -11.75 -2.46 13.35
N ALA A 4 -11.03 -2.90 12.31
CA ALA A 4 -9.60 -3.10 12.42
C ALA A 4 -8.90 -1.75 12.68
N GLU A 5 -8.02 -1.71 13.69
CA GLU A 5 -7.20 -0.53 13.97
C GLU A 5 -6.18 -0.26 12.86
N ARG A 6 -5.72 -1.32 12.18
CA ARG A 6 -4.83 -1.28 11.02
C ARG A 6 -5.48 -1.93 9.82
N TRP A 7 -5.72 -1.11 8.79
CA TRP A 7 -6.39 -1.54 7.57
C TRP A 7 -5.44 -2.10 6.50
N PHE A 8 -4.18 -1.65 6.49
CA PHE A 8 -3.20 -2.01 5.45
C PHE A 8 -2.00 -2.75 6.05
N GLU A 9 -1.50 -3.72 5.28
CA GLU A 9 -0.21 -4.37 5.50
C GLU A 9 0.76 -4.03 4.36
N HIS A 10 2.06 -4.00 4.67
CA HIS A 10 3.12 -3.68 3.71
C HIS A 10 4.16 -4.80 3.69
N ARG A 11 4.61 -5.16 2.50
CA ARG A 11 5.70 -6.12 2.29
C ARG A 11 6.57 -5.66 1.13
N GLU A 12 7.87 -5.51 1.37
CA GLU A 12 8.83 -5.30 0.28
C GLU A 12 8.99 -6.60 -0.50
N VAL A 13 8.86 -6.52 -1.83
CA VAL A 13 8.90 -7.66 -2.74
C VAL A 13 10.06 -7.60 -3.73
N ASP A 14 10.67 -6.42 -3.87
CA ASP A 14 11.91 -6.16 -4.61
C ASP A 14 12.51 -4.82 -4.16
N ASP A 15 13.70 -4.44 -4.64
CA ASP A 15 14.38 -3.19 -4.30
C ASP A 15 13.50 -1.95 -4.58
N GLY A 16 12.98 -1.35 -3.51
CA GLY A 16 12.08 -0.20 -3.60
C GLY A 16 10.68 -0.53 -4.12
N VAL A 17 10.30 -1.81 -4.24
CA VAL A 17 8.96 -2.25 -4.64
C VAL A 17 8.22 -2.81 -3.43
N ILE A 18 7.16 -2.12 -3.02
CA ILE A 18 6.39 -2.43 -1.82
C ILE A 18 4.98 -2.84 -2.24
N LEU A 19 4.59 -4.06 -1.90
CA LEU A 19 3.21 -4.52 -1.98
C LEU A 19 2.44 -4.01 -0.76
N ILE A 20 1.30 -3.35 -1.01
CA ILE A 20 0.33 -2.93 0.01
C ILE A 20 -0.93 -3.77 -0.14
N GLN A 21 -1.46 -4.31 0.96
CA GLN A 21 -2.63 -5.18 0.93
C GLN A 21 -3.65 -4.77 1.99
N GLU A 22 -4.93 -5.01 1.67
CA GLU A 22 -6.05 -4.91 2.61
C GLU A 22 -6.38 -6.33 3.13
N PRO A 23 -5.74 -6.84 4.20
CA PRO A 23 -5.92 -8.22 4.66
C PRO A 23 -7.37 -8.57 5.03
N HIS A 24 -8.16 -7.55 5.38
CA HIS A 24 -9.57 -7.69 5.79
C HIS A 24 -10.55 -7.71 4.61
N VAL A 25 -10.09 -7.42 3.39
CA VAL A 25 -10.90 -7.54 2.17
C VAL A 25 -10.88 -8.99 1.68
N ASP A 26 -12.03 -9.47 1.23
CA ASP A 26 -12.17 -10.82 0.68
C ASP A 26 -11.13 -11.07 -0.44
N PRO A 27 -10.37 -12.17 -0.40
CA PRO A 27 -9.32 -12.44 -1.37
C PRO A 27 -9.77 -12.42 -2.84
N MET A 28 -11.05 -12.70 -3.13
CA MET A 28 -11.59 -12.71 -4.49
C MET A 28 -11.63 -11.31 -5.12
N ILE A 29 -11.82 -10.27 -4.31
CA ILE A 29 -11.98 -8.88 -4.77
C ILE A 29 -10.85 -7.95 -4.33
N ARG A 30 -9.88 -8.48 -3.59
CA ARG A 30 -8.75 -7.69 -3.08
C ARG A 30 -7.83 -7.26 -4.22
N GLY A 31 -7.72 -5.94 -4.41
CA GLY A 31 -6.73 -5.33 -5.31
C GLY A 31 -5.29 -5.54 -4.82
N ASN A 32 -4.33 -5.38 -5.74
CA ASN A 32 -2.89 -5.47 -5.42
C ASN A 32 -2.25 -4.12 -5.68
N PHE A 33 -1.81 -3.49 -4.61
CA PHE A 33 -1.33 -2.12 -4.63
C PHE A 33 0.19 -2.20 -4.64
N PHE A 34 0.83 -1.59 -5.62
CA PHE A 34 2.29 -1.57 -5.68
C PHE A 34 2.77 -0.14 -5.57
N LEU A 35 3.53 0.15 -4.51
CA LEU A 35 4.30 1.38 -4.39
C LEU A 35 5.71 1.11 -4.89
N VAL A 36 6.07 1.73 -6.00
CA VAL A 36 7.41 1.68 -6.58
C VAL A 36 8.12 2.99 -6.26
N ARG A 37 9.21 2.90 -5.51
CA ARG A 37 10.06 4.05 -5.20
C ARG A 37 10.83 4.48 -6.42
N GLY A 38 10.83 5.76 -6.71
CA GLY A 38 11.61 6.34 -7.80
C GLY A 38 12.56 7.41 -7.30
N ARG A 39 13.52 7.78 -8.15
CA ARG A 39 14.50 8.83 -7.82
C ARG A 39 13.83 10.17 -7.51
N ASP A 40 12.91 10.58 -8.39
CA ASP A 40 12.30 11.91 -8.33
C ASP A 40 10.88 11.86 -7.73
N ARG A 41 10.18 10.75 -7.95
CA ARG A 41 8.82 10.50 -7.47
C ARG A 41 8.56 9.01 -7.33
N ASP A 42 7.68 8.68 -6.40
CA ASP A 42 7.12 7.35 -6.26
C ASP A 42 5.92 7.16 -7.19
N LEU A 43 5.71 5.92 -7.64
CA LEU A 43 4.55 5.49 -8.41
C LEU A 43 3.71 4.54 -7.57
N LEU A 44 2.42 4.84 -7.43
CA LEU A 44 1.43 3.93 -6.88
C LEU A 44 0.60 3.33 -8.01
N VAL A 45 0.61 2.00 -8.11
CA VAL A 45 -0.25 1.23 -9.01
C VAL A 45 -1.40 0.65 -8.19
N ASP A 46 -2.63 0.88 -8.65
CA ASP A 46 -3.90 0.56 -7.96
C ASP A 46 -4.17 1.47 -6.73
N GLY A 47 -5.46 1.67 -6.41
CA GLY A 47 -5.94 2.39 -5.23
C GLY A 47 -6.79 1.51 -4.30
N GLY A 48 -7.08 0.27 -4.70
CA GLY A 48 -7.85 -0.68 -3.91
C GLY A 48 -9.34 -0.39 -3.85
N MET A 49 -9.95 -0.82 -2.74
CA MET A 49 -11.38 -0.66 -2.51
C MET A 49 -11.80 0.75 -2.09
N GLY A 50 -10.84 1.65 -1.81
CA GLY A 50 -11.11 3.03 -1.40
C GLY A 50 -11.66 3.18 0.03
N ILE A 51 -11.53 2.15 0.87
CA ILE A 51 -12.11 2.11 2.23
C ILE A 51 -11.32 2.99 3.21
N ALA A 52 -10.00 3.09 3.03
CA ALA A 52 -9.13 3.91 3.88
C ALA A 52 -8.07 4.65 3.05
N SER A 53 -7.48 5.69 3.63
CA SER A 53 -6.47 6.50 2.94
C SER A 53 -5.13 5.75 2.86
N VAL A 54 -4.80 5.22 1.68
CA VAL A 54 -3.50 4.59 1.39
C VAL A 54 -2.35 5.55 1.71
N ARG A 55 -2.46 6.83 1.34
CA ARG A 55 -1.39 7.82 1.59
C ARG A 55 -1.04 7.97 3.07
N ARG A 56 -2.01 7.81 3.98
CA ARG A 56 -1.74 7.89 5.43
C ARG A 56 -1.09 6.62 5.99
N SER A 57 -1.26 5.48 5.32
CA SER A 57 -0.64 4.22 5.72
C SER A 57 0.67 3.95 5.01
N SER A 58 0.91 4.56 3.83
CA SER A 58 2.11 4.34 3.05
C SER A 58 3.37 4.62 3.86
N PRO A 59 4.43 3.79 3.71
CA PRO A 59 5.69 4.03 4.36
C PRO A 59 6.24 5.41 4.01
N THR A 60 6.94 6.04 4.96
CA THR A 60 7.52 7.38 4.83
C THR A 60 8.19 7.57 3.47
N PRO A 61 7.98 8.70 2.77
CA PRO A 61 8.69 8.99 1.53
C PRO A 61 10.18 8.75 1.68
N SER A 62 10.84 8.21 0.65
CA SER A 62 12.29 8.17 0.65
C SER A 62 12.81 9.60 0.79
N SER A 63 13.54 9.89 1.86
CA SER A 63 14.41 11.06 1.91
C SER A 63 15.32 10.93 0.69
N GLY A 64 15.23 11.88 -0.26
CA GLY A 64 15.90 11.81 -1.55
C GLY A 64 17.33 11.29 -1.43
N ARG A 65 17.69 10.34 -2.29
CA ARG A 65 19.04 9.77 -2.37
C ARG A 65 20.01 10.72 -3.04
#